data_AF-A0AAI8BE36-F1
#
_entry.id   AF-A0AAI8BE36-F1
#
_cell.length_a   1.000
_cell.length_b   1.000
_cell.length_c   1.000
_cell.angle_alpha   90.00
_cell.angle_beta   90.00
_cell.angle_gamma   90.00
#
_symmetry.space_group_name_H-M   'P 1'
#
loop_
_entity.id
_entity.type
_entity.pdbx_description
1 polymer ?
#
loop_
_entity_poly.entity_id
_entity_poly.type
_entity_poly.pdbx_seq_one_letter_code
_entity_poly.pdbx_strand_id
1 'polypeptide(L)'
;MRTPTPLLAILSLLPSLALAATAAPVSTNCGGSATPIAEIQGAGAPSPLAGQNVSIEAVVTADFGGADGFGGFFVQQADPQRRNQPGVSEGLFVYAPKARAQAGDLVHLAGKVEEKYGQTQLTLSGGIAVCGSGQSVTPATLTLPVDNASTFAAYEGMLVRLPQTLTVTEVYELGRYGSVLLSNGRLRTPTSVVPPAQAKTVAEANARNRLILDDGSNKQNPATVPYPAPALSAANTLRAGYTVGNVEGVLEMRYGAWRLQPVPGARTPAFGASANPRAAAPARDPRANLRVASFNVLNYFNGDGTGGGFDDPNNRGAKNYDEFVRQDAKIVSALKALNADVIGLMEIENDGYGELSAVRQLAAKLGDGWRVVDPGIARLGGDAISVALIYDSRKVKPVGEAATLAIDDKNRQPLAQTFRPVGGSRAVTVAVNHLKSKNCPSATGDDLDQGDGQGCWNATRTRAASKVADWLARTPTGVPSEGVLLIGDLNSYTYEDPVRTLESRGYVNLVSSKIGAGAYSYVYNGEAGYLDHALASSALASRVKAVHDWHINADEPIALQYTLAYKTAEQQRTYYAPDAYRSSDHDPVLIDIALADEYAAAASRKGAEMAAAHSRRAWR
;
A
#
# COMPACT_ATOMS: atom_id res chain seq x y z
N MET A 1 -40.99 -56.75 -26.57
CA MET A 1 -40.11 -56.89 -27.76
C MET A 1 -38.90 -55.99 -27.58
N ARG A 2 -37.74 -56.63 -27.40
CA ARG A 2 -36.34 -56.18 -27.50
C ARG A 2 -35.98 -54.73 -27.15
N THR A 3 -35.41 -54.58 -25.96
CA THR A 3 -34.46 -53.54 -25.56
C THR A 3 -33.14 -53.68 -26.34
N PRO A 4 -32.46 -52.58 -26.73
CA PRO A 4 -31.11 -52.64 -27.29
C PRO A 4 -30.06 -52.54 -26.16
N THR A 5 -29.07 -53.42 -26.22
CA THR A 5 -27.89 -53.46 -25.36
C THR A 5 -26.90 -52.35 -25.79
N PRO A 6 -26.30 -51.56 -24.87
CA PRO A 6 -25.19 -50.70 -25.21
C PRO A 6 -23.87 -51.47 -25.15
N LEU A 7 -23.04 -51.31 -26.18
CA LEU A 7 -21.65 -51.76 -26.21
C LEU A 7 -20.84 -51.02 -25.13
N LEU A 8 -20.27 -51.74 -24.18
CA LEU A 8 -19.22 -51.22 -23.29
C LEU A 8 -17.92 -51.11 -24.10
N ALA A 9 -17.46 -49.89 -24.34
CA ALA A 9 -16.08 -49.64 -24.75
C ALA A 9 -15.17 -49.80 -23.53
N ILE A 10 -14.38 -50.87 -23.50
CA ILE A 10 -13.32 -51.08 -22.50
C ILE A 10 -12.17 -50.14 -22.86
N LEU A 11 -12.10 -48.99 -22.19
CA LEU A 11 -10.92 -48.14 -22.21
C LEU A 11 -9.86 -48.82 -21.32
N SER A 12 -8.83 -49.37 -21.95
CA SER A 12 -7.68 -49.96 -21.26
C SER A 12 -6.95 -48.89 -20.45
N LEU A 13 -7.15 -48.85 -19.12
CA LEU A 13 -6.24 -48.18 -18.22
C LEU A 13 -4.94 -48.98 -18.17
N LEU A 14 -3.92 -48.51 -18.89
CA LEU A 14 -2.54 -48.86 -18.58
C LEU A 14 -2.16 -48.13 -17.29
N PRO A 15 -1.75 -48.84 -16.21
CA PRO A 15 -1.17 -48.17 -15.06
C PRO A 15 0.17 -47.59 -15.49
N SER A 16 0.29 -46.27 -15.47
CA SER A 16 1.58 -45.59 -15.54
C SER A 16 2.41 -46.04 -14.34
N LEU A 17 3.36 -46.95 -14.54
CA LEU A 17 4.40 -47.24 -13.55
C LEU A 17 5.17 -45.94 -13.32
N ALA A 18 4.89 -45.24 -12.22
CA ALA A 18 5.82 -44.25 -11.69
C ALA A 18 7.07 -45.03 -11.23
N LEU A 19 8.16 -44.93 -11.99
CA LEU A 19 9.47 -45.34 -11.50
C LEU A 19 9.74 -44.53 -10.23
N ALA A 20 9.93 -45.20 -9.10
CA ALA A 20 10.40 -44.54 -7.89
C ALA A 20 11.78 -43.93 -8.20
N ALA A 21 11.93 -42.61 -8.03
CA ALA A 21 13.22 -41.95 -8.14
C ALA A 21 14.13 -42.52 -7.05
N THR A 22 15.22 -43.18 -7.45
CA THR A 22 16.23 -43.71 -6.52
C THR A 22 17.44 -42.81 -6.57
N ALA A 23 17.84 -42.26 -5.41
CA ALA A 23 19.05 -41.46 -5.30
C ALA A 23 20.29 -42.23 -5.78
N ALA A 24 21.22 -41.52 -6.42
CA ALA A 24 22.51 -42.07 -6.79
C ALA A 24 23.33 -42.38 -5.51
N PRO A 25 24.26 -43.37 -5.54
CA PRO A 25 25.09 -43.68 -4.38
C PRO A 25 25.90 -42.46 -3.94
N VAL A 26 25.93 -42.21 -2.63
CA VAL A 26 26.59 -41.04 -2.03
C VAL A 26 28.10 -41.09 -2.30
N SER A 27 28.64 -40.01 -2.86
CA SER A 27 30.07 -39.75 -3.07
C SER A 27 30.46 -38.39 -2.48
N THR A 28 31.69 -38.25 -2.01
CA THR A 28 32.24 -36.98 -1.47
C THR A 28 33.28 -36.32 -2.38
N ASN A 29 33.67 -36.97 -3.48
CA ASN A 29 34.73 -36.49 -4.38
C ASN A 29 34.15 -36.07 -5.73
N CYS A 30 34.78 -35.07 -6.34
CA CYS A 30 34.50 -34.62 -7.70
C CYS A 30 34.52 -35.75 -8.72
N GLY A 31 33.61 -35.72 -9.69
CA GLY A 31 33.45 -36.79 -10.68
C GLY A 31 32.87 -38.10 -10.11
N GLY A 32 32.51 -38.12 -8.83
CA GLY A 32 31.75 -39.22 -8.23
C GLY A 32 30.28 -39.19 -8.64
N SER A 33 29.52 -40.20 -8.21
CA SER A 33 28.09 -40.25 -8.50
C SER A 33 27.36 -39.07 -7.85
N ALA A 34 26.52 -38.40 -8.64
CA ALA A 34 25.72 -37.25 -8.24
C ALA A 34 24.28 -37.43 -8.73
N THR A 35 23.33 -37.05 -7.90
CA THR A 35 21.90 -37.00 -8.22
C THR A 35 21.60 -35.65 -8.86
N PRO A 36 21.03 -35.59 -10.07
CA PRO A 36 20.61 -34.33 -10.69
C PRO A 36 19.62 -33.57 -9.80
N ILE A 37 19.74 -32.24 -9.72
CA ILE A 37 18.85 -31.43 -8.87
C ILE A 37 17.37 -31.60 -9.28
N ALA A 38 17.08 -31.77 -10.56
CA ALA A 38 15.72 -32.05 -11.05
C ALA A 38 15.09 -33.31 -10.43
N GLU A 39 15.88 -34.33 -10.12
CA GLU A 39 15.40 -35.57 -9.48
C GLU A 39 15.19 -35.39 -7.98
N ILE A 40 15.89 -34.44 -7.35
CA ILE A 40 15.65 -34.03 -5.95
C ILE A 40 14.39 -33.19 -5.87
N GLN A 41 14.20 -32.22 -6.76
CA GLN A 41 13.02 -31.34 -6.75
C GLN A 41 11.75 -32.12 -7.13
N GLY A 42 11.76 -32.82 -8.27
CA GLY A 42 10.57 -33.49 -8.80
C GLY A 42 9.49 -32.51 -9.29
N ALA A 43 8.36 -33.05 -9.74
CA ALA A 43 7.28 -32.26 -10.36
C ALA A 43 6.27 -31.66 -9.36
N GLY A 44 6.49 -31.82 -8.06
CA GLY A 44 5.59 -31.31 -7.02
C GLY A 44 6.21 -31.45 -5.63
N ALA A 45 5.56 -30.82 -4.65
CA ALA A 45 5.95 -30.90 -3.24
C ALA A 45 5.18 -32.01 -2.50
N PRO A 46 5.80 -32.73 -1.53
CA PRO A 46 7.21 -32.63 -1.15
C PRO A 46 8.14 -33.32 -2.15
N SER A 47 9.45 -33.07 -2.03
CA SER A 47 10.49 -33.75 -2.80
C SER A 47 10.33 -35.28 -2.77
N PRO A 48 10.51 -35.99 -3.91
CA PRO A 48 10.50 -37.46 -3.95
C PRO A 48 11.66 -38.10 -3.17
N LEU A 49 12.70 -37.32 -2.85
CA LEU A 49 13.89 -37.79 -2.12
C LEU A 49 13.94 -37.25 -0.68
N ALA A 50 12.85 -36.65 -0.18
CA ALA A 50 12.78 -36.14 1.18
C ALA A 50 13.21 -37.19 2.23
N GLY A 51 14.10 -36.80 3.12
CA GLY A 51 14.67 -37.65 4.17
C GLY A 51 15.86 -38.50 3.75
N GLN A 52 16.16 -38.61 2.45
CA GLN A 52 17.30 -39.38 1.94
C GLN A 52 18.58 -38.55 1.95
N ASN A 53 19.73 -39.23 2.08
CA ASN A 53 21.04 -38.63 1.84
C ASN A 53 21.40 -38.78 0.37
N VAL A 54 21.78 -37.68 -0.27
CA VAL A 54 22.15 -37.62 -1.68
C VAL A 54 23.47 -36.86 -1.84
N SER A 55 24.16 -37.11 -2.96
CA SER A 55 25.26 -36.25 -3.42
C SER A 55 24.81 -35.47 -4.64
N ILE A 56 25.27 -34.23 -4.77
CA ILE A 56 25.04 -33.37 -5.94
C ILE A 56 26.36 -32.82 -6.47
N GLU A 57 26.39 -32.52 -7.77
CA GLU A 57 27.42 -31.71 -8.41
C GLU A 57 26.72 -30.53 -9.11
N ALA A 58 27.00 -29.30 -8.66
CA ALA A 58 26.25 -28.11 -9.07
C ALA A 58 27.08 -26.84 -8.91
N VAL A 59 26.70 -25.77 -9.62
CA VAL A 59 27.39 -24.47 -9.55
C VAL A 59 26.78 -23.63 -8.44
N VAL A 60 27.61 -23.07 -7.57
CA VAL A 60 27.18 -22.11 -6.54
C VAL A 60 26.77 -20.80 -7.20
N THR A 61 25.54 -20.35 -6.96
CA THR A 61 24.98 -19.12 -7.54
C THR A 61 25.04 -17.93 -6.59
N ALA A 62 24.86 -18.16 -5.28
CA ALA A 62 24.93 -17.11 -4.26
C ALA A 62 25.21 -17.70 -2.87
N ASP A 63 26.11 -17.07 -2.09
CA ASP A 63 26.42 -17.48 -0.72
C ASP A 63 25.82 -16.53 0.31
N PHE A 64 24.88 -17.03 1.12
CA PHE A 64 24.24 -16.33 2.23
C PHE A 64 24.69 -16.92 3.59
N GLY A 65 25.89 -17.50 3.67
CA GLY A 65 26.45 -18.06 4.89
C GLY A 65 26.83 -17.02 5.95
N GLY A 66 26.86 -15.72 5.60
CA GLY A 66 27.23 -14.62 6.50
C GLY A 66 26.41 -14.53 7.80
N ALA A 67 26.88 -13.75 8.77
CA ALA A 67 26.28 -13.67 10.11
C ALA A 67 24.79 -13.26 10.10
N ASP A 68 24.43 -12.36 9.19
CA ASP A 68 23.05 -11.89 9.00
C ASP A 68 22.32 -12.66 7.88
N GLY A 69 22.98 -13.59 7.20
CA GLY A 69 22.42 -14.34 6.06
C GLY A 69 21.58 -15.56 6.48
N PHE A 70 21.34 -16.45 5.53
CA PHE A 70 20.49 -17.63 5.68
C PHE A 70 21.19 -18.88 6.22
N GLY A 71 22.50 -18.79 6.48
CA GLY A 71 23.30 -19.92 6.99
C GLY A 71 23.54 -21.00 5.94
N GLY A 72 23.66 -20.60 4.67
CA GLY A 72 23.83 -21.52 3.55
C GLY A 72 24.00 -20.77 2.24
N PHE A 73 24.02 -21.52 1.13
CA PHE A 73 24.23 -20.99 -0.21
C PHE A 73 23.30 -21.68 -1.19
N PHE A 74 23.05 -21.03 -2.32
CA PHE A 74 22.28 -21.61 -3.43
C PHE A 74 23.21 -22.23 -4.44
N VAL A 75 22.76 -23.34 -5.01
CA VAL A 75 23.38 -24.02 -6.13
C VAL A 75 22.37 -24.23 -7.25
N GLN A 76 22.86 -24.29 -8.49
CA GLN A 76 22.07 -24.60 -9.67
C GLN A 76 22.81 -25.61 -10.54
N GLN A 77 22.07 -26.52 -11.16
CA GLN A 77 22.65 -27.50 -12.09
C GLN A 77 23.41 -26.76 -13.21
N ALA A 78 24.64 -27.18 -13.50
CA ALA A 78 25.43 -26.57 -14.55
C ALA A 78 24.72 -26.69 -15.90
N ASP A 79 24.79 -25.64 -16.74
CA ASP A 79 24.04 -25.57 -18.00
C ASP A 79 24.17 -26.82 -18.90
N PRO A 80 25.37 -27.44 -19.08
CA PRO A 80 25.49 -28.66 -19.89
C PRO A 80 24.80 -29.89 -19.31
N GLN A 81 24.50 -29.90 -18.01
CA GLN A 81 23.90 -31.01 -17.27
C GLN A 81 22.40 -30.79 -16.98
N ARG A 82 21.86 -29.63 -17.36
CA ARG A 82 20.45 -29.30 -17.15
C ARG A 82 19.52 -30.25 -17.89
N ARG A 83 18.52 -30.75 -17.18
CA ARG A 83 17.45 -31.61 -17.70
C ARG A 83 16.34 -30.81 -18.39
N ASN A 84 16.14 -29.54 -18.03
CA ASN A 84 15.12 -28.66 -18.60
C ASN A 84 13.70 -29.26 -18.58
N GLN A 85 13.34 -29.94 -17.48
CA GLN A 85 12.01 -30.52 -17.30
C GLN A 85 10.98 -29.43 -17.00
N PRO A 86 9.85 -29.35 -17.73
CA PRO A 86 8.82 -28.34 -17.45
C PRO A 86 8.27 -28.46 -16.02
N GLY A 87 8.22 -27.35 -15.29
CA GLY A 87 7.67 -27.28 -13.93
C GLY A 87 8.59 -27.83 -12.83
N VAL A 88 9.81 -28.27 -13.16
CA VAL A 88 10.77 -28.83 -12.20
C VAL A 88 11.95 -27.89 -12.06
N SER A 89 12.22 -27.44 -10.84
CA SER A 89 13.38 -26.59 -10.58
C SER A 89 14.70 -27.36 -10.72
N GLU A 90 15.74 -26.66 -11.14
CA GLU A 90 17.12 -27.14 -11.16
C GLU A 90 18.03 -26.34 -10.22
N GLY A 91 17.42 -25.57 -9.30
CA GLY A 91 18.07 -24.87 -8.21
C GLY A 91 17.80 -25.54 -6.85
N LEU A 92 18.68 -25.32 -5.89
CA LEU A 92 18.56 -25.89 -4.54
C LEU A 92 19.26 -25.00 -3.51
N PHE A 93 18.63 -24.79 -2.36
CA PHE A 93 19.30 -24.19 -1.20
C PHE A 93 20.06 -25.27 -0.42
N VAL A 94 21.35 -25.02 -0.15
CA VAL A 94 22.18 -25.88 0.69
C VAL A 94 22.34 -25.23 2.06
N TYR A 95 21.71 -25.80 3.09
CA TYR A 95 21.86 -25.35 4.46
C TYR A 95 23.20 -25.83 5.03
N ALA A 96 24.09 -24.88 5.32
CA ALA A 96 25.48 -25.13 5.65
C ALA A 96 26.06 -24.03 6.58
N PRO A 97 25.53 -23.85 7.80
CA PRO A 97 25.81 -22.66 8.63
C PRO A 97 27.29 -22.51 9.03
N LYS A 98 28.05 -23.61 9.01
CA LYS A 98 29.47 -23.68 9.38
C LYS A 98 30.41 -23.69 8.18
N ALA A 99 29.88 -23.62 6.96
CA ALA A 99 30.65 -23.60 5.74
C ALA A 99 30.36 -22.33 4.94
N ARG A 100 31.23 -22.05 3.97
CA ARG A 100 31.09 -20.97 3.00
C ARG A 100 31.32 -21.55 1.61
N ALA A 101 30.76 -20.90 0.62
CA ALA A 101 30.93 -21.26 -0.77
C ALA A 101 31.20 -19.99 -1.58
N GLN A 102 31.85 -20.13 -2.74
CA GLN A 102 32.09 -19.01 -3.62
C GLN A 102 31.21 -19.12 -4.85
N ALA A 103 30.49 -18.04 -5.20
CA ALA A 103 29.73 -17.99 -6.43
C ALA A 103 30.63 -18.29 -7.64
N GLY A 104 30.15 -19.15 -8.54
CA GLY A 104 30.90 -19.63 -9.70
C GLY A 104 31.77 -20.86 -9.46
N ASP A 105 31.84 -21.39 -8.24
CA ASP A 105 32.44 -22.71 -8.01
C ASP A 105 31.47 -23.83 -8.42
N LEU A 106 31.97 -24.81 -9.18
CA LEU A 106 31.34 -26.11 -9.34
C LEU A 106 31.71 -26.95 -8.12
N VAL A 107 30.71 -27.34 -7.34
CA VAL A 107 30.92 -28.08 -6.09
C VAL A 107 30.30 -29.46 -6.14
N HIS A 108 30.99 -30.44 -5.57
CA HIS A 108 30.46 -31.74 -5.23
C HIS A 108 30.29 -31.85 -3.72
N LEU A 109 29.08 -32.16 -3.27
CA LEU A 109 28.76 -32.24 -1.85
C LEU A 109 27.67 -33.28 -1.58
N ALA A 110 27.59 -33.74 -0.33
CA ALA A 110 26.57 -34.65 0.12
C ALA A 110 25.72 -34.00 1.23
N GLY A 111 24.46 -34.38 1.31
CA GLY A 111 23.56 -33.89 2.35
C GLY A 111 22.24 -34.62 2.39
N LYS A 112 21.44 -34.28 3.39
CA LYS A 112 20.08 -34.81 3.57
C LYS A 112 19.06 -33.87 2.93
N VAL A 113 18.15 -34.41 2.12
CA VAL A 113 17.05 -33.64 1.53
C VAL A 113 15.96 -33.40 2.58
N GLU A 114 15.52 -32.15 2.73
CA GLU A 114 14.53 -31.73 3.72
C GLU A 114 13.57 -30.67 3.16
N GLU A 115 12.34 -30.64 3.67
CA GLU A 115 11.37 -29.58 3.41
C GLU A 115 11.44 -28.55 4.54
N LYS A 116 11.77 -27.30 4.22
CA LYS A 116 11.89 -26.24 5.23
C LYS A 116 11.50 -24.88 4.67
N TYR A 117 10.81 -24.08 5.48
CA TYR A 117 10.31 -22.74 5.09
C TYR A 117 9.43 -22.72 3.83
N GLY A 118 8.86 -23.87 3.44
CA GLY A 118 8.02 -24.00 2.24
C GLY A 118 8.79 -24.29 0.95
N GLN A 119 10.06 -24.69 1.05
CA GLN A 119 10.91 -25.08 -0.08
C GLN A 119 11.73 -26.35 0.22
N THR A 120 12.19 -27.01 -0.85
CA THR A 120 13.13 -28.13 -0.74
C THR A 120 14.55 -27.59 -0.52
N GLN A 121 15.27 -28.18 0.44
CA GLN A 121 16.67 -27.83 0.72
C GLN A 121 17.52 -29.08 0.96
N LEU A 122 18.84 -28.91 0.89
CA LEU A 122 19.83 -29.92 1.25
C LEU A 122 20.59 -29.51 2.51
N THR A 123 20.46 -30.26 3.60
CA THR A 123 21.26 -30.05 4.80
C THR A 123 22.61 -30.75 4.65
N LEU A 124 23.69 -29.95 4.56
CA LEU A 124 25.04 -30.45 4.27
C LEU A 124 25.52 -31.49 5.29
N SER A 125 26.02 -32.63 4.79
CA SER A 125 26.68 -33.67 5.58
C SER A 125 28.13 -33.85 5.09
N GLY A 126 29.09 -33.29 5.83
CA GLY A 126 30.51 -33.36 5.49
C GLY A 126 31.07 -32.07 4.90
N GLY A 127 32.06 -32.20 4.02
CA GLY A 127 32.75 -31.08 3.37
C GLY A 127 32.18 -30.73 2.00
N ILE A 128 32.70 -29.64 1.44
CA ILE A 128 32.41 -29.19 0.06
C ILE A 128 33.68 -29.43 -0.76
N ALA A 129 33.59 -30.24 -1.81
CA ALA A 129 34.69 -30.40 -2.77
C ALA A 129 34.50 -29.42 -3.93
N VAL A 130 35.49 -28.58 -4.21
CA VAL A 130 35.47 -27.65 -5.36
C VAL A 130 36.07 -28.35 -6.58
N CYS A 131 35.24 -28.59 -7.58
CA CYS A 131 35.58 -29.34 -8.79
C CYS A 131 35.99 -28.44 -9.96
N GLY A 132 35.69 -27.15 -9.85
CA GLY A 132 36.12 -26.10 -10.76
C GLY A 132 35.68 -24.75 -10.25
N SER A 133 36.30 -23.68 -10.75
CA SER A 133 35.96 -22.29 -10.41
C SER A 133 35.71 -21.47 -11.66
N GLY A 134 35.11 -20.29 -11.51
CA GLY A 134 34.82 -19.38 -12.63
C GLY A 134 33.74 -19.90 -13.57
N GLN A 135 32.91 -20.85 -13.11
CA GLN A 135 31.74 -21.32 -13.83
C GLN A 135 30.64 -20.26 -13.79
N SER A 136 29.74 -20.33 -14.76
CA SER A 136 28.52 -19.52 -14.77
C SER A 136 27.33 -20.43 -15.08
N VAL A 137 26.16 -19.99 -14.64
CA VAL A 137 24.89 -20.57 -15.05
C VAL A 137 24.08 -19.50 -15.76
N THR A 138 23.32 -19.90 -16.77
CA THR A 138 22.43 -18.98 -17.47
C THR A 138 21.21 -18.69 -16.58
N PRO A 139 20.94 -17.42 -16.20
CA PRO A 139 19.74 -17.09 -15.45
C PRO A 139 18.48 -17.48 -16.22
N ALA A 140 17.51 -18.09 -15.54
CA ALA A 140 16.20 -18.33 -16.12
C ALA A 140 15.47 -17.00 -16.32
N THR A 141 14.76 -16.84 -17.44
CA THR A 141 13.94 -15.64 -17.67
C THR A 141 12.58 -15.81 -17.03
N LEU A 142 12.21 -14.89 -16.16
CA LEU A 142 10.90 -14.82 -15.50
C LEU A 142 10.23 -13.48 -15.82
N THR A 143 8.93 -13.51 -16.08
CA THR A 143 8.12 -12.30 -16.33
C THR A 143 6.89 -12.30 -15.46
N LEU A 144 6.50 -11.12 -14.98
CA LEU A 144 5.24 -10.88 -14.29
C LEU A 144 4.21 -10.21 -15.24
N PRO A 145 2.91 -10.54 -15.15
CA PRO A 145 2.37 -11.61 -14.34
C PRO A 145 2.79 -13.00 -14.83
N VAL A 146 2.89 -13.96 -13.92
CA VAL A 146 3.02 -15.38 -14.30
C VAL A 146 1.65 -15.93 -14.73
N ASP A 147 1.64 -16.96 -15.58
CA ASP A 147 0.38 -17.59 -16.02
C ASP A 147 -0.31 -18.34 -14.88
N ASN A 148 0.48 -18.97 -14.00
CA ASN A 148 0.00 -19.73 -12.85
C ASN A 148 0.91 -19.51 -11.62
N ALA A 149 0.34 -19.58 -10.41
CA ALA A 149 1.11 -19.38 -9.18
C ALA A 149 2.23 -20.42 -9.00
N SER A 150 2.06 -21.63 -9.54
CA SER A 150 3.07 -22.70 -9.56
C SER A 150 4.31 -22.36 -10.41
N THR A 151 4.25 -21.33 -11.27
CA THR A 151 5.39 -20.93 -12.11
C THR A 151 6.58 -20.53 -11.24
N PHE A 152 6.35 -19.88 -10.10
CA PHE A 152 7.45 -19.53 -9.20
C PHE A 152 8.16 -20.76 -8.63
N ALA A 153 7.41 -21.81 -8.25
CA ALA A 153 8.00 -23.06 -7.73
C ALA A 153 8.88 -23.77 -8.77
N ALA A 154 8.56 -23.63 -10.06
CA ALA A 154 9.39 -24.18 -11.14
C ALA A 154 10.79 -23.53 -11.25
N TYR A 155 11.02 -22.41 -10.56
CA TYR A 155 12.30 -21.70 -10.51
C TYR A 155 12.86 -21.59 -9.09
N GLU A 156 12.35 -22.36 -8.13
CA GLU A 156 12.80 -22.34 -6.74
C GLU A 156 14.30 -22.62 -6.60
N GLY A 157 15.04 -21.75 -5.94
CA GLY A 157 16.49 -21.84 -5.76
C GLY A 157 17.31 -21.51 -7.02
N MET A 158 16.68 -21.18 -8.14
CA MET A 158 17.38 -20.83 -9.38
C MET A 158 17.73 -19.35 -9.44
N LEU A 159 18.82 -19.03 -10.14
CA LEU A 159 19.13 -17.68 -10.58
C LEU A 159 18.13 -17.28 -11.67
N VAL A 160 17.38 -16.20 -11.44
CA VAL A 160 16.37 -15.68 -12.37
C VAL A 160 16.62 -14.23 -12.72
N ARG A 161 16.27 -13.86 -13.95
CA ARG A 161 16.30 -12.49 -14.47
C ARG A 161 14.92 -12.08 -14.95
N LEU A 162 14.48 -10.91 -14.50
CA LEU A 162 13.27 -10.23 -14.95
C LEU A 162 13.65 -9.06 -15.88
N PRO A 163 13.68 -9.26 -17.21
CA PRO A 163 14.16 -8.25 -18.15
C PRO A 163 13.22 -7.05 -18.28
N GLN A 164 11.95 -7.21 -17.91
CA GLN A 164 10.95 -6.16 -17.96
C GLN A 164 11.18 -5.06 -16.92
N THR A 165 10.67 -3.87 -17.20
CA THR A 165 10.54 -2.83 -16.18
C THR A 165 9.40 -3.19 -15.23
N LEU A 166 9.71 -3.24 -13.94
CA LEU A 166 8.77 -3.46 -12.85
C LEU A 166 8.51 -2.15 -12.10
N THR A 167 7.40 -2.11 -11.38
CA THR A 167 6.99 -1.02 -10.50
C THR A 167 7.11 -1.48 -9.05
N VAL A 168 7.64 -0.63 -8.17
CA VAL A 168 7.54 -0.80 -6.72
C VAL A 168 6.10 -0.58 -6.32
N THR A 169 5.43 -1.59 -5.77
CA THR A 169 4.01 -1.50 -5.38
C THR A 169 3.82 -1.48 -3.87
N GLU A 170 4.82 -1.91 -3.08
CA GLU A 170 4.82 -1.82 -1.61
C GLU A 170 6.22 -1.51 -1.06
N VAL A 171 6.26 -0.70 0.00
CA VAL A 171 7.47 -0.23 0.69
C VAL A 171 7.37 -0.33 2.22
N TYR A 172 6.31 -0.94 2.76
CA TYR A 172 6.10 -1.12 4.20
C TYR A 172 7.25 -1.84 4.91
N GLU A 173 7.80 -2.88 4.30
CA GLU A 173 8.90 -3.66 4.89
C GLU A 173 10.29 -3.01 4.72
N LEU A 174 10.42 -2.00 3.85
CA LEU A 174 11.71 -1.49 3.39
C LEU A 174 12.67 -1.10 4.53
N GLY A 175 12.18 -0.31 5.49
CA GLY A 175 13.04 0.14 6.59
C GLY A 175 13.39 -0.96 7.59
N ARG A 176 12.48 -1.93 7.78
CA ARG A 176 12.60 -2.96 8.82
C ARG A 176 13.32 -4.21 8.33
N TYR A 177 13.16 -4.57 7.07
CA TYR A 177 13.64 -5.82 6.48
C TYR A 177 14.39 -5.61 5.16
N GLY A 178 14.56 -4.36 4.70
CA GLY A 178 15.28 -4.10 3.44
C GLY A 178 14.54 -4.54 2.17
N SER A 179 13.30 -5.02 2.28
CA SER A 179 12.54 -5.59 1.17
C SER A 179 11.51 -4.62 0.56
N VAL A 180 11.22 -4.81 -0.73
CA VAL A 180 10.14 -4.11 -1.46
C VAL A 180 9.32 -5.10 -2.29
N LEU A 181 8.03 -4.82 -2.48
CA LEU A 181 7.20 -5.61 -3.40
C LEU A 181 7.25 -4.99 -4.79
N LEU A 182 7.54 -5.81 -5.80
CA LEU A 182 7.54 -5.44 -7.20
C LEU A 182 6.37 -6.07 -7.93
N SER A 183 5.85 -5.38 -8.94
CA SER A 183 4.81 -5.88 -9.86
C SER A 183 4.99 -5.33 -11.27
N ASN A 184 4.36 -5.93 -12.27
CA ASN A 184 4.26 -5.30 -13.60
C ASN A 184 3.13 -4.25 -13.57
N GLY A 185 3.51 -2.98 -13.47
CA GLY A 185 2.58 -1.88 -13.22
C GLY A 185 2.06 -1.86 -11.77
N ARG A 186 1.36 -0.78 -11.38
CA ARG A 186 0.82 -0.64 -10.02
C ARG A 186 -0.39 -1.57 -9.81
N LEU A 187 -0.41 -2.31 -8.71
CA LEU A 187 -1.56 -3.15 -8.37
C LEU A 187 -2.71 -2.29 -7.81
N ARG A 188 -3.94 -2.70 -8.10
CA ARG A 188 -5.15 -2.01 -7.67
C ARG A 188 -5.92 -2.88 -6.70
N THR A 189 -6.43 -2.29 -5.63
CA THR A 189 -7.30 -3.01 -4.72
C THR A 189 -8.55 -3.46 -5.48
N PRO A 190 -8.96 -4.73 -5.43
CA PRO A 190 -10.02 -5.27 -6.29
C PRO A 190 -11.31 -4.42 -6.32
N THR A 191 -11.88 -4.12 -5.15
CA THR A 191 -13.12 -3.32 -5.02
C THR A 191 -12.93 -1.83 -5.29
N SER A 192 -11.72 -1.38 -5.65
CA SER A 192 -11.49 -0.02 -6.17
C SER A 192 -11.74 0.10 -7.67
N VAL A 193 -11.69 -1.02 -8.40
CA VAL A 193 -11.78 -1.05 -9.88
C VAL A 193 -12.94 -1.89 -10.41
N VAL A 194 -13.45 -2.85 -9.63
CA VAL A 194 -14.59 -3.70 -10.02
C VAL A 194 -15.58 -3.90 -8.86
N PRO A 195 -16.85 -4.24 -9.15
CA PRO A 195 -17.81 -4.66 -8.12
C PRO A 195 -17.38 -5.92 -7.34
N PRO A 196 -17.91 -6.15 -6.12
CA PRO A 196 -17.55 -7.28 -5.26
C PRO A 196 -17.63 -8.65 -5.96
N ALA A 197 -18.64 -8.85 -6.81
CA ALA A 197 -18.83 -10.08 -7.59
C ALA A 197 -17.64 -10.44 -8.52
N GLN A 198 -16.78 -9.48 -8.84
CA GLN A 198 -15.61 -9.64 -9.71
C GLN A 198 -14.28 -9.47 -8.97
N ALA A 199 -14.31 -9.13 -7.67
CA ALA A 199 -13.13 -8.79 -6.90
C ALA A 199 -12.11 -9.95 -6.85
N LYS A 200 -12.60 -11.19 -6.72
CA LYS A 200 -11.75 -12.39 -6.67
C LYS A 200 -10.87 -12.54 -7.92
N THR A 201 -11.39 -12.26 -9.12
CA THR A 201 -10.62 -12.35 -10.36
C THR A 201 -9.47 -11.35 -10.39
N VAL A 202 -9.69 -10.12 -9.90
CA VAL A 202 -8.63 -9.11 -9.79
C VAL A 202 -7.60 -9.51 -8.73
N ALA A 203 -8.04 -10.04 -7.58
CA ALA A 203 -7.14 -10.51 -6.53
C ALA A 203 -6.23 -11.66 -7.03
N GLU A 204 -6.78 -12.62 -7.76
CA GLU A 204 -6.01 -13.71 -8.38
C GLU A 204 -5.01 -13.20 -9.43
N ALA A 205 -5.39 -12.19 -10.21
CA ALA A 205 -4.48 -11.55 -11.15
C ALA A 205 -3.33 -10.80 -10.44
N ASN A 206 -3.63 -10.05 -9.38
CA ASN A 206 -2.63 -9.36 -8.55
C ASN A 206 -1.67 -10.35 -7.90
N ALA A 207 -2.16 -11.49 -7.39
CA ALA A 207 -1.35 -12.54 -6.78
C ALA A 207 -0.33 -13.15 -7.76
N ARG A 208 -0.67 -13.24 -9.05
CA ARG A 208 0.24 -13.66 -10.12
C ARG A 208 1.19 -12.56 -10.59
N ASN A 209 0.96 -11.31 -10.21
CA ASN A 209 1.69 -10.13 -10.67
C ASN A 209 2.57 -9.50 -9.59
N ARG A 210 3.07 -10.27 -8.62
CA ARG A 210 3.86 -9.70 -7.52
C ARG A 210 5.01 -10.60 -7.10
N LEU A 211 6.15 -9.99 -6.80
CA LEU A 211 7.36 -10.66 -6.32
C LEU A 211 8.12 -9.72 -5.39
N ILE A 212 8.61 -10.21 -4.26
CA ILE A 212 9.41 -9.40 -3.34
C ILE A 212 10.86 -9.34 -3.85
N LEU A 213 11.46 -8.15 -3.89
CA LEU A 213 12.91 -7.99 -3.95
C LEU A 213 13.42 -7.75 -2.52
N ASP A 214 14.28 -8.64 -2.05
CA ASP A 214 14.75 -8.67 -0.67
C ASP A 214 16.15 -8.07 -0.52
N ASP A 215 16.70 -8.03 0.70
CA ASP A 215 18.07 -7.54 0.97
C ASP A 215 19.11 -8.65 1.17
N GLY A 216 18.71 -9.93 1.15
CA GLY A 216 19.62 -11.05 1.40
C GLY A 216 19.91 -11.31 2.88
N SER A 217 19.10 -10.80 3.80
CA SER A 217 19.35 -10.83 5.24
C SER A 217 18.16 -11.34 6.06
N ASN A 218 18.44 -12.06 7.14
CA ASN A 218 17.46 -12.38 8.19
C ASN A 218 17.33 -11.28 9.26
N LYS A 219 18.12 -10.20 9.15
CA LYS A 219 18.22 -9.18 10.19
C LYS A 219 17.07 -8.18 10.11
N GLN A 220 16.39 -7.99 11.24
CA GLN A 220 15.48 -6.86 11.40
C GLN A 220 16.24 -5.59 11.75
N ASN A 221 15.75 -4.45 11.25
CA ASN A 221 16.29 -3.11 11.46
C ASN A 221 17.79 -3.04 11.06
N PRO A 222 18.14 -3.38 9.82
CA PRO A 222 19.52 -3.29 9.38
C PRO A 222 20.02 -1.85 9.52
N ALA A 223 21.29 -1.69 9.90
CA ALA A 223 21.88 -0.36 10.07
C ALA A 223 21.93 0.43 8.74
N THR A 224 21.93 -0.27 7.61
CA THR A 224 21.85 0.29 6.26
C THR A 224 20.78 -0.44 5.48
N VAL A 225 19.85 0.33 4.90
CA VAL A 225 18.82 -0.19 3.98
C VAL A 225 19.35 -0.01 2.56
N PRO A 226 19.44 -1.08 1.75
CA PRO A 226 20.13 -1.03 0.46
C PRO A 226 19.36 -0.26 -0.63
N TYR A 227 18.05 -0.07 -0.45
CA TYR A 227 17.18 0.56 -1.44
C TYR A 227 16.58 1.88 -0.94
N PRO A 228 16.59 2.96 -1.75
CA PRO A 228 17.37 3.10 -2.97
C PRO A 228 18.85 3.34 -2.64
N ALA A 229 19.74 3.00 -3.56
CA ALA A 229 21.15 3.37 -3.43
C ALA A 229 21.33 4.91 -3.45
N PRO A 230 22.35 5.47 -2.77
CA PRO A 230 23.32 4.78 -1.91
C PRO A 230 22.78 4.39 -0.53
N ALA A 231 21.72 5.05 -0.05
CA ALA A 231 21.01 4.72 1.19
C ALA A 231 19.65 5.41 1.24
N LEU A 232 18.66 4.76 1.86
CA LEU A 232 17.39 5.38 2.22
C LEU A 232 17.61 6.58 3.14
N SER A 233 16.91 7.69 2.88
CA SER A 233 16.81 8.83 3.80
C SER A 233 15.56 9.64 3.49
N ALA A 234 15.24 10.63 4.32
CA ALA A 234 14.17 11.57 4.02
C ALA A 234 14.40 12.33 2.70
N ALA A 235 15.65 12.56 2.31
CA ALA A 235 16.01 13.23 1.05
C ALA A 235 16.15 12.24 -0.14
N ASN A 236 16.45 10.97 0.14
CA ASN A 236 16.61 9.90 -0.86
C ASN A 236 15.62 8.76 -0.55
N THR A 237 14.34 8.99 -0.86
CA THR A 237 13.25 8.03 -0.63
C THR A 237 13.10 7.04 -1.79
N LEU A 238 12.49 5.88 -1.51
CA LEU A 238 11.97 4.94 -2.51
C LEU A 238 10.46 4.87 -2.37
N ARG A 239 9.73 5.41 -3.35
CA ARG A 239 8.27 5.48 -3.30
C ARG A 239 7.65 4.32 -4.05
N ALA A 240 6.47 3.86 -3.61
CA ALA A 240 5.62 3.06 -4.49
C ALA A 240 5.35 3.87 -5.77
N GLY A 241 5.37 3.22 -6.93
CA GLY A 241 5.35 3.85 -8.25
C GLY A 241 6.74 4.09 -8.86
N TYR A 242 7.84 4.00 -8.11
CA TYR A 242 9.18 3.97 -8.71
C TYR A 242 9.35 2.72 -9.57
N THR A 243 10.23 2.80 -10.57
CA THR A 243 10.44 1.68 -11.50
C THR A 243 11.84 1.08 -11.39
N VAL A 244 11.98 -0.20 -11.66
CA VAL A 244 13.27 -0.90 -11.72
C VAL A 244 13.28 -1.86 -12.91
N GLY A 245 14.37 -1.93 -13.66
CA GLY A 245 14.49 -2.82 -14.82
C GLY A 245 15.62 -3.83 -14.65
N ASN A 246 15.55 -4.94 -15.38
CA ASN A 246 16.57 -5.98 -15.40
C ASN A 246 16.96 -6.47 -14.00
N VAL A 247 15.96 -6.77 -13.17
CA VAL A 247 16.21 -7.28 -11.81
C VAL A 247 16.65 -8.74 -11.92
N GLU A 248 17.71 -9.09 -11.21
CA GLU A 248 18.29 -10.44 -11.20
C GLU A 248 18.59 -10.86 -9.76
N GLY A 249 18.40 -12.14 -9.46
CA GLY A 249 18.65 -12.71 -8.14
C GLY A 249 18.23 -14.17 -8.07
N VAL A 250 18.42 -14.79 -6.91
CA VAL A 250 17.96 -16.16 -6.67
C VAL A 250 16.51 -16.14 -6.19
N LEU A 251 15.62 -16.86 -6.88
CA LEU A 251 14.22 -16.95 -6.48
C LEU A 251 14.04 -17.99 -5.38
N GLU A 252 13.43 -17.64 -4.26
CA GLU A 252 13.18 -18.59 -3.16
C GLU A 252 11.83 -18.35 -2.49
N MET A 253 11.35 -19.35 -1.74
CA MET A 253 10.20 -19.21 -0.83
C MET A 253 10.71 -19.00 0.59
N ARG A 254 10.40 -17.85 1.18
CA ARG A 254 10.74 -17.57 2.58
C ARG A 254 9.69 -16.69 3.24
N TYR A 255 9.36 -17.00 4.49
CA TYR A 255 8.31 -16.31 5.26
C TYR A 255 6.93 -16.31 4.57
N GLY A 256 6.63 -17.37 3.80
CA GLY A 256 5.35 -17.53 3.11
C GLY A 256 5.18 -16.68 1.84
N ALA A 257 6.26 -16.11 1.30
CA ALA A 257 6.24 -15.34 0.07
C ALA A 257 7.43 -15.66 -0.85
N TRP A 258 7.19 -15.57 -2.17
CA TRP A 258 8.24 -15.63 -3.18
C TRP A 258 9.10 -14.36 -3.13
N ARG A 259 10.41 -14.56 -3.02
CA ARG A 259 11.43 -13.53 -2.85
C ARG A 259 12.55 -13.72 -3.85
N LEU A 260 13.01 -12.62 -4.39
CA LEU A 260 14.21 -12.54 -5.20
C LEU A 260 15.34 -12.03 -4.30
N GLN A 261 16.30 -12.90 -4.02
CA GLN A 261 17.46 -12.58 -3.22
C GLN A 261 18.57 -12.00 -4.10
N PRO A 262 19.06 -10.79 -3.81
CA PRO A 262 20.15 -10.19 -4.58
C PRO A 262 21.42 -11.05 -4.40
N VAL A 263 22.13 -11.33 -5.50
CA VAL A 263 23.40 -12.06 -5.43
C VAL A 263 24.41 -11.20 -4.65
N PRO A 264 25.01 -11.68 -3.56
CA PRO A 264 25.97 -10.90 -2.78
C PRO A 264 27.13 -10.41 -3.64
N GLY A 265 27.44 -9.10 -3.55
CA GLY A 265 28.46 -8.44 -4.37
C GLY A 265 27.98 -7.99 -5.76
N ALA A 266 26.76 -8.35 -6.17
CA ALA A 266 26.17 -7.80 -7.38
C ALA A 266 25.80 -6.32 -7.20
N ARG A 267 25.65 -5.62 -8.33
CA ARG A 267 25.25 -4.22 -8.33
C ARG A 267 23.82 -4.08 -7.80
N THR A 268 23.62 -3.20 -6.83
CA THR A 268 22.28 -2.83 -6.34
C THR A 268 21.40 -2.33 -7.49
N PRO A 269 20.14 -2.80 -7.60
CA PRO A 269 19.21 -2.31 -8.61
C PRO A 269 19.02 -0.79 -8.55
N ALA A 270 18.99 -0.16 -9.72
CA ALA A 270 18.76 1.27 -9.85
C ALA A 270 17.26 1.56 -10.00
N PHE A 271 16.69 2.30 -9.06
CA PHE A 271 15.28 2.71 -9.09
C PHE A 271 15.13 4.07 -9.78
N GLY A 272 14.23 4.14 -10.76
CA GLY A 272 13.83 5.35 -11.46
C GLY A 272 12.67 6.05 -10.75
N ALA A 273 12.91 7.31 -10.33
CA ALA A 273 11.93 8.12 -9.61
C ALA A 273 10.95 8.88 -10.53
N SER A 274 11.22 8.97 -11.83
CA SER A 274 10.47 9.82 -12.78
C SER A 274 9.01 9.41 -12.94
N ALA A 275 8.67 8.14 -12.67
CA ALA A 275 7.30 7.64 -12.74
C ALA A 275 6.41 8.10 -11.57
N ASN A 276 7.00 8.43 -10.41
CA ASN A 276 6.27 8.98 -9.27
C ASN A 276 7.15 9.93 -8.43
N PRO A 277 7.55 11.09 -8.96
CA PRO A 277 8.34 12.05 -8.21
C PRO A 277 7.52 12.66 -7.07
N ARG A 278 8.18 13.02 -5.98
CA ARG A 278 7.59 13.85 -4.92
C ARG A 278 7.06 15.16 -5.51
N ALA A 279 5.78 15.46 -5.29
CA ALA A 279 5.10 16.63 -5.85
C ALA A 279 4.76 17.67 -4.79
N ALA A 280 4.92 18.96 -5.12
CA ALA A 280 4.37 20.04 -4.30
C ALA A 280 2.83 19.96 -4.22
N ALA A 281 2.24 20.67 -3.26
CA ALA A 281 0.78 20.72 -3.10
C ALA A 281 0.09 21.17 -4.40
N PRO A 282 -1.05 20.56 -4.78
CA PRO A 282 -1.78 20.93 -5.98
C PRO A 282 -2.18 22.41 -5.97
N ALA A 283 -1.92 23.09 -7.08
CA ALA A 283 -2.36 24.48 -7.26
C ALA A 283 -3.89 24.58 -7.17
N ARG A 284 -4.40 25.71 -6.68
CA ARG A 284 -5.85 25.99 -6.66
C ARG A 284 -6.37 26.25 -8.06
N ASP A 285 -7.49 25.62 -8.42
CA ASP A 285 -8.19 25.96 -9.66
C ASP A 285 -8.55 27.46 -9.64
N PRO A 286 -8.17 28.22 -10.68
CA PRO A 286 -8.33 29.68 -10.69
C PRO A 286 -9.80 30.12 -10.68
N ARG A 287 -10.74 29.22 -10.94
CA ARG A 287 -12.19 29.49 -10.92
C ARG A 287 -12.80 29.23 -9.54
N ALA A 288 -12.05 28.64 -8.61
CA ALA A 288 -12.53 28.31 -7.27
C ALA A 288 -12.27 29.44 -6.29
N ASN A 289 -13.28 29.77 -5.50
CA ASN A 289 -13.21 30.74 -4.41
C ASN A 289 -13.38 30.09 -3.03
N LEU A 290 -13.53 28.77 -3.00
CA LEU A 290 -13.49 27.95 -1.80
C LEU A 290 -12.67 26.69 -2.09
N ARG A 291 -11.74 26.34 -1.19
CA ARG A 291 -11.06 25.05 -1.16
C ARG A 291 -11.35 24.35 0.15
N VAL A 292 -11.89 23.15 0.07
CA VAL A 292 -12.08 22.24 1.20
C VAL A 292 -11.05 21.12 1.09
N ALA A 293 -10.42 20.74 2.20
CA ALA A 293 -9.56 19.56 2.24
C ALA A 293 -10.08 18.51 3.22
N SER A 294 -9.76 17.25 2.96
CA SER A 294 -10.03 16.10 3.82
C SER A 294 -8.71 15.39 4.10
N PHE A 295 -8.39 15.12 5.37
CA PHE A 295 -7.11 14.50 5.70
C PHE A 295 -7.18 13.64 6.97
N ASN A 296 -6.91 12.34 6.85
CA ASN A 296 -6.66 11.46 7.99
C ASN A 296 -5.21 11.69 8.43
N VAL A 297 -5.01 12.12 9.68
CA VAL A 297 -3.69 12.56 10.18
C VAL A 297 -2.98 11.51 11.07
N LEU A 298 -3.39 10.25 10.98
CA LEU A 298 -2.73 9.10 11.60
C LEU A 298 -2.54 9.23 13.12
N ASN A 299 -3.63 9.07 13.88
CA ASN A 299 -3.69 9.15 15.34
C ASN A 299 -2.88 10.33 15.90
N TYR A 300 -3.33 11.55 15.66
CA TYR A 300 -2.73 12.76 16.21
C TYR A 300 -3.19 12.95 17.68
N PHE A 301 -2.35 12.48 18.60
CA PHE A 301 -2.53 12.57 20.05
C PHE A 301 -1.48 13.52 20.62
N ASN A 302 -1.91 14.54 21.38
CA ASN A 302 -1.03 15.53 21.98
C ASN A 302 -0.82 15.34 23.49
N GLY A 303 -1.33 14.22 24.04
CA GLY A 303 -1.18 13.87 25.44
C GLY A 303 -2.00 14.80 26.33
N ASP A 304 -1.39 15.42 27.34
CA ASP A 304 -2.07 16.40 28.19
C ASP A 304 -2.11 17.83 27.60
N GLY A 305 -1.56 18.01 26.39
CA GLY A 305 -1.43 19.31 25.74
C GLY A 305 -0.34 20.22 26.32
N THR A 306 0.39 19.77 27.34
CA THR A 306 1.49 20.52 28.00
C THR A 306 2.84 19.82 27.92
N GLY A 307 2.92 18.71 27.18
CA GLY A 307 4.15 17.96 26.92
C GLY A 307 4.24 16.63 27.67
N GLY A 308 3.23 16.26 28.46
CA GLY A 308 3.09 14.97 29.15
C GLY A 308 1.94 14.12 28.59
N GLY A 309 1.56 13.07 29.31
CA GLY A 309 0.35 12.26 29.05
C GLY A 309 0.45 11.21 27.93
N PHE A 310 1.63 10.99 27.34
CA PHE A 310 1.80 9.99 26.26
C PHE A 310 1.79 8.53 26.73
N ASP A 311 1.80 8.30 28.03
CA ASP A 311 1.71 6.99 28.68
C ASP A 311 0.27 6.51 28.93
N ASP A 312 -0.76 7.29 28.53
CA ASP A 312 -2.16 6.86 28.60
C ASP A 312 -2.35 5.53 27.83
N PRO A 313 -2.95 4.49 28.43
CA PRO A 313 -3.21 3.22 27.76
C PRO A 313 -4.06 3.32 26.49
N ASN A 314 -4.87 4.37 26.36
CA ASN A 314 -5.69 4.66 25.19
C ASN A 314 -4.94 5.46 24.11
N ASN A 315 -3.71 5.91 24.37
CA ASN A 315 -2.92 6.66 23.40
C ASN A 315 -2.59 5.79 22.17
N ARG A 316 -3.11 6.20 21.01
CA ARG A 316 -2.88 5.53 19.72
C ARG A 316 -1.82 6.22 18.87
N GLY A 317 -1.39 7.43 19.25
CA GLY A 317 -0.44 8.24 18.52
C GLY A 317 1.02 8.05 18.96
N ALA A 318 1.77 9.14 18.90
CA ALA A 318 3.15 9.24 19.36
C ALA A 318 3.35 8.69 20.78
N LYS A 319 4.45 7.96 21.01
CA LYS A 319 4.71 7.27 22.30
C LYS A 319 5.41 8.14 23.34
N ASN A 320 5.89 9.30 22.93
CA ASN A 320 6.50 10.30 23.80
C ASN A 320 6.46 11.68 23.12
N TYR A 321 6.86 12.71 23.86
CA TYR A 321 6.87 14.08 23.38
C TYR A 321 7.79 14.30 22.16
N ASP A 322 8.93 13.63 22.09
CA ASP A 322 9.86 13.77 20.96
C ASP A 322 9.25 13.23 19.65
N GLU A 323 8.55 12.09 19.72
CA GLU A 323 7.77 11.56 18.60
C GLU A 323 6.62 12.49 18.22
N PHE A 324 5.94 13.09 19.21
CA PHE A 324 4.86 14.04 18.97
C PHE A 324 5.35 15.30 18.25
N VAL A 325 6.46 15.90 18.70
CA VAL A 325 7.06 17.07 18.03
C VAL A 325 7.38 16.75 16.57
N ARG A 326 7.85 15.54 16.28
CA ARG A 326 8.13 15.08 14.92
C ARG A 326 6.84 14.89 14.09
N GLN A 327 5.81 14.27 14.68
CA GLN A 327 4.51 14.08 14.04
C GLN A 327 3.84 15.42 13.73
N ASP A 328 3.78 16.29 14.74
CA ASP A 328 3.21 17.64 14.68
C ASP A 328 3.86 18.49 13.60
N ALA A 329 5.19 18.54 13.54
CA ALA A 329 5.89 19.32 12.52
C ALA A 329 5.51 18.89 11.09
N LYS A 330 5.41 17.57 10.84
CA LYS A 330 5.00 17.03 9.54
C LYS A 330 3.56 17.36 9.19
N ILE A 331 2.63 17.15 10.13
CA ILE A 331 1.20 17.42 9.92
C ILE A 331 0.96 18.92 9.74
N VAL A 332 1.54 19.78 10.57
CA VAL A 332 1.42 21.24 10.42
C VAL A 332 1.99 21.71 9.08
N SER A 333 3.12 21.14 8.64
CA SER A 333 3.71 21.42 7.32
C SER A 333 2.74 21.04 6.18
N ALA A 334 2.15 19.84 6.24
CA ALA A 334 1.15 19.39 5.28
C ALA A 334 -0.09 20.30 5.27
N LEU A 335 -0.69 20.57 6.43
CA LEU A 335 -1.91 21.37 6.56
C LEU A 335 -1.74 22.80 6.05
N LYS A 336 -0.57 23.43 6.31
CA LYS A 336 -0.25 24.75 5.76
C LYS A 336 -0.13 24.72 4.24
N ALA A 337 0.48 23.68 3.69
CA ALA A 337 0.68 23.54 2.24
C ALA A 337 -0.61 23.28 1.46
N LEU A 338 -1.64 22.68 2.07
CA LEU A 338 -2.95 22.46 1.44
C LEU A 338 -3.58 23.75 0.91
N ASN A 339 -3.30 24.89 1.58
CA ASN A 339 -3.88 26.19 1.28
C ASN A 339 -5.42 26.12 1.19
N ALA A 340 -6.03 25.39 2.12
CA ALA A 340 -7.48 25.19 2.21
C ALA A 340 -8.12 26.28 3.08
N ASP A 341 -9.41 26.53 2.85
CA ASP A 341 -10.21 27.45 3.65
C ASP A 341 -11.00 26.72 4.75
N VAL A 342 -11.31 25.44 4.52
CA VAL A 342 -11.90 24.49 5.47
C VAL A 342 -11.15 23.17 5.38
N ILE A 343 -10.85 22.54 6.51
CA ILE A 343 -10.20 21.23 6.57
C ILE A 343 -11.03 20.31 7.46
N GLY A 344 -11.47 19.18 6.89
CA GLY A 344 -11.97 18.03 7.64
C GLY A 344 -10.81 17.11 8.01
N LEU A 345 -10.73 16.75 9.28
CA LEU A 345 -9.68 15.91 9.84
C LEU A 345 -10.28 14.62 10.38
N MET A 346 -9.55 13.52 10.20
CA MET A 346 -9.83 12.24 10.85
C MET A 346 -8.63 11.84 11.71
N GLU A 347 -8.87 11.04 12.74
CA GLU A 347 -7.87 10.56 13.69
C GLU A 347 -7.23 11.65 14.55
N ILE A 348 -8.04 12.63 14.95
CA ILE A 348 -7.69 13.54 16.02
C ILE A 348 -8.03 12.87 17.36
N GLU A 349 -7.16 13.00 18.35
CA GLU A 349 -7.47 12.60 19.72
C GLU A 349 -8.78 13.25 20.19
N ASN A 350 -9.70 12.42 20.69
CA ASN A 350 -10.99 12.88 21.17
C ASN A 350 -10.87 13.37 22.62
N ASP A 351 -10.09 14.41 22.89
CA ASP A 351 -9.86 15.01 24.22
C ASP A 351 -10.73 16.25 24.49
N GLY A 352 -11.68 16.53 23.59
CA GLY A 352 -12.68 17.58 23.72
C GLY A 352 -12.30 18.85 22.97
N TYR A 353 -12.77 19.99 23.48
CA TYR A 353 -12.64 21.29 22.80
C TYR A 353 -12.08 22.37 23.73
N GLY A 354 -11.33 22.00 24.77
CA GLY A 354 -10.58 22.97 25.60
C GLY A 354 -9.35 23.53 24.88
N GLU A 355 -8.70 24.56 25.43
CA GLU A 355 -7.49 25.16 24.84
C GLU A 355 -6.33 24.17 24.66
N LEU A 356 -6.27 23.15 25.53
CA LEU A 356 -5.27 22.09 25.47
C LEU A 356 -5.63 20.95 24.51
N SER A 357 -6.85 20.94 23.95
CA SER A 357 -7.28 19.86 23.06
C SER A 357 -6.41 19.76 21.81
N ALA A 358 -6.19 18.53 21.33
CA ALA A 358 -5.42 18.25 20.13
C ALA A 358 -5.88 19.12 18.94
N VAL A 359 -7.20 19.22 18.72
CA VAL A 359 -7.78 20.00 17.62
C VAL A 359 -7.52 21.51 17.76
N ARG A 360 -7.62 22.09 18.97
CA ARG A 360 -7.40 23.53 19.16
C ARG A 360 -5.92 23.89 19.06
N GLN A 361 -5.03 23.07 19.60
CA GLN A 361 -3.59 23.30 19.46
C GLN A 361 -3.15 23.20 18.00
N LEU A 362 -3.67 22.21 17.27
CA LEU A 362 -3.38 22.06 15.85
C LEU A 362 -3.86 23.27 15.05
N ALA A 363 -5.10 23.74 15.28
CA ALA A 363 -5.63 24.94 14.65
C ALA A 363 -4.78 26.19 14.96
N ALA A 364 -4.36 26.38 16.21
CA ALA A 364 -3.53 27.50 16.62
C ALA A 364 -2.18 27.54 15.86
N LYS A 365 -1.56 26.38 15.61
CA LYS A 365 -0.29 26.27 14.85
C LYS A 365 -0.41 26.64 13.36
N LEU A 366 -1.63 26.65 12.81
CA LEU A 366 -1.90 27.13 11.45
C LEU A 366 -1.99 28.67 11.38
N GLY A 367 -2.15 29.34 12.53
CA GLY A 367 -2.12 30.79 12.70
C GLY A 367 -3.44 31.40 13.18
N ASP A 368 -3.40 32.66 13.59
CA ASP A 368 -4.48 33.37 14.32
C ASP A 368 -5.84 33.44 13.62
N GLY A 369 -5.93 33.15 12.33
CA GLY A 369 -7.19 33.08 11.57
C GLY A 369 -7.93 31.76 11.73
N TRP A 370 -7.25 30.69 12.16
CA TRP A 370 -7.83 29.34 12.19
C TRP A 370 -8.68 29.10 13.42
N ARG A 371 -9.84 28.47 13.22
CA ARG A 371 -10.83 28.18 14.26
C ARG A 371 -11.29 26.73 14.14
N VAL A 372 -11.76 26.19 15.26
CA VAL A 372 -12.38 24.86 15.34
C VAL A 372 -13.90 25.02 15.31
N VAL A 373 -14.59 24.12 14.61
CA VAL A 373 -16.03 23.94 14.75
C VAL A 373 -16.28 23.17 16.05
N ASP A 374 -16.88 23.85 17.03
CA ASP A 374 -17.22 23.28 18.34
C ASP A 374 -18.73 22.99 18.38
N PRO A 375 -19.15 21.70 18.43
CA PRO A 375 -20.56 21.31 18.50
C PRO A 375 -21.21 21.51 19.88
N GLY A 376 -20.52 22.12 20.85
CA GLY A 376 -21.09 22.41 22.18
C GLY A 376 -21.28 21.17 23.06
N ILE A 377 -20.51 20.10 22.80
CA ILE A 377 -20.52 18.85 23.55
C ILE A 377 -19.12 18.57 24.09
N ALA A 378 -19.03 17.78 25.17
CA ALA A 378 -17.75 17.48 25.80
C ALA A 378 -16.78 16.72 24.88
N ARG A 379 -17.28 15.70 24.17
CA ARG A 379 -16.54 14.81 23.27
C ARG A 379 -17.42 14.34 22.12
N LEU A 380 -16.82 14.07 20.95
CA LEU A 380 -17.55 13.64 19.75
C LEU A 380 -17.59 12.11 19.67
N GLY A 381 -18.61 11.51 20.29
CA GLY A 381 -18.69 10.05 20.46
C GLY A 381 -17.75 9.51 21.54
N GLY A 382 -17.65 8.17 21.62
CA GLY A 382 -16.93 7.47 22.70
C GLY A 382 -15.58 6.86 22.32
N ASP A 383 -15.16 6.94 21.05
CA ASP A 383 -13.85 6.43 20.61
C ASP A 383 -12.73 7.40 21.06
N ALA A 384 -11.51 6.88 21.25
CA ALA A 384 -10.32 7.68 21.55
C ALA A 384 -9.92 8.62 20.40
N ILE A 385 -10.38 8.34 19.17
CA ILE A 385 -10.24 9.24 18.03
C ILE A 385 -11.59 9.75 17.54
N SER A 386 -11.60 10.99 17.08
CA SER A 386 -12.75 11.67 16.49
C SER A 386 -12.40 12.31 15.15
N VAL A 387 -13.43 12.84 14.49
CA VAL A 387 -13.29 13.75 13.36
C VAL A 387 -13.30 15.20 13.85
N ALA A 388 -12.73 16.12 13.07
CA ALA A 388 -12.78 17.54 13.35
C ALA A 388 -12.99 18.38 12.09
N LEU A 389 -13.56 19.57 12.24
CA LEU A 389 -13.59 20.60 11.21
C LEU A 389 -12.85 21.84 11.73
N ILE A 390 -11.87 22.30 10.96
CA ILE A 390 -11.18 23.56 11.20
C ILE A 390 -11.31 24.47 9.98
N TYR A 391 -11.29 25.78 10.18
CA TYR A 391 -11.51 26.75 9.09
C TYR A 391 -10.73 28.04 9.31
N ASP A 392 -10.36 28.70 8.20
CA ASP A 392 -9.80 30.05 8.23
C ASP A 392 -10.93 31.08 8.28
N SER A 393 -11.13 31.69 9.45
CA SER A 393 -12.16 32.70 9.71
C SER A 393 -12.01 33.97 8.86
N ARG A 394 -10.85 34.19 8.23
CA ARG A 394 -10.62 35.28 7.28
C ARG A 394 -11.22 34.98 5.90
N LYS A 395 -11.50 33.71 5.59
CA LYS A 395 -11.94 33.23 4.28
C LYS A 395 -13.39 32.77 4.30
N VAL A 396 -13.82 32.12 5.36
CA VAL A 396 -15.18 31.60 5.52
C VAL A 396 -15.71 31.90 6.91
N LYS A 397 -17.04 31.93 7.03
CA LYS A 397 -17.75 31.97 8.33
C LYS A 397 -18.71 30.79 8.44
N PRO A 398 -18.82 30.16 9.62
CA PRO A 398 -19.91 29.23 9.89
C PRO A 398 -21.25 29.97 9.85
N VAL A 399 -22.28 29.31 9.34
CA VAL A 399 -23.68 29.75 9.37
C VAL A 399 -24.55 28.58 9.81
N GLY A 400 -25.56 28.86 10.65
CA GLY A 400 -26.31 27.81 11.33
C GLY A 400 -25.47 27.11 12.41
N GLU A 401 -26.00 26.00 12.92
CA GLU A 401 -25.41 25.25 14.01
C GLU A 401 -24.47 24.15 13.52
N ALA A 402 -23.43 23.86 14.30
CA ALA A 402 -22.65 22.65 14.14
C ALA A 402 -23.51 21.44 14.52
N ALA A 403 -23.49 20.39 13.70
CA ALA A 403 -24.36 19.24 13.88
C ALA A 403 -23.57 17.93 13.86
N THR A 404 -24.00 16.97 14.70
CA THR A 404 -23.45 15.62 14.77
C THR A 404 -24.55 14.56 14.68
N LEU A 405 -24.17 13.32 14.40
CA LEU A 405 -25.05 12.15 14.36
C LEU A 405 -24.47 11.01 15.19
N ALA A 406 -25.19 10.61 16.24
CA ALA A 406 -24.93 9.31 16.88
C ALA A 406 -25.41 8.18 15.94
N ILE A 407 -24.47 7.46 15.32
CA ILE A 407 -24.77 6.37 14.38
C ILE A 407 -24.99 5.06 15.14
N ASP A 408 -23.95 4.64 15.87
CA ASP A 408 -23.82 3.45 16.71
C ASP A 408 -22.53 3.57 17.56
N ASP A 409 -22.11 2.48 18.21
CA ASP A 409 -20.88 2.40 19.02
C ASP A 409 -19.66 1.87 18.23
N LYS A 410 -19.75 1.76 16.90
CA LYS A 410 -18.69 1.24 16.02
C LYS A 410 -18.12 2.30 15.09
N ASN A 411 -18.94 3.21 14.60
CA ASN A 411 -18.56 4.31 13.72
C ASN A 411 -18.25 5.57 14.55
N ARG A 412 -17.31 6.38 14.07
CA ARG A 412 -17.07 7.70 14.68
C ARG A 412 -18.20 8.62 14.26
N GLN A 413 -18.66 9.46 15.19
CA GLN A 413 -19.74 10.39 14.88
C GLN A 413 -19.26 11.43 13.86
N PRO A 414 -20.01 11.67 12.78
CA PRO A 414 -19.66 12.71 11.82
C PRO A 414 -19.93 14.10 12.39
N LEU A 415 -19.22 15.10 11.86
CA LEU A 415 -19.42 16.51 12.21
C LEU A 415 -19.76 17.30 10.93
N ALA A 416 -20.84 18.05 10.96
CA ALA A 416 -21.28 18.90 9.86
C ALA A 416 -21.37 20.37 10.28
N GLN A 417 -20.94 21.26 9.38
CA GLN A 417 -21.09 22.70 9.51
C GLN A 417 -21.37 23.30 8.13
N THR A 418 -22.30 24.25 8.07
CA THR A 418 -22.48 25.08 6.87
C THR A 418 -21.52 26.25 6.91
N PHE A 419 -20.77 26.46 5.83
CA PHE A 419 -19.81 27.55 5.66
C PHE A 419 -20.21 28.46 4.51
N ARG A 420 -20.01 29.76 4.71
CA ARG A 420 -20.18 30.79 3.68
C ARG A 420 -18.86 31.55 3.49
N PRO A 421 -18.34 31.68 2.26
CA PRO A 421 -17.20 32.55 2.01
C PRO A 421 -17.46 33.99 2.49
N VAL A 422 -16.45 34.63 3.06
CA VAL A 422 -16.52 36.04 3.47
C VAL A 422 -16.79 36.89 2.22
N GLY A 423 -17.76 37.80 2.31
CA GLY A 423 -18.24 38.60 1.18
C GLY A 423 -19.16 37.86 0.18
N GLY A 424 -19.34 36.55 0.31
CA GLY A 424 -20.25 35.76 -0.52
C GLY A 424 -21.67 35.65 0.04
N SER A 425 -22.63 35.32 -0.83
CA SER A 425 -24.03 35.05 -0.46
C SER A 425 -24.35 33.57 -0.31
N ARG A 426 -23.64 32.69 -1.03
CA ARG A 426 -23.85 31.24 -1.08
C ARG A 426 -23.07 30.49 -0.01
N ALA A 427 -23.64 29.38 0.45
CA ALA A 427 -23.07 28.55 1.49
C ALA A 427 -23.01 27.08 1.05
N VAL A 428 -22.13 26.30 1.66
CA VAL A 428 -22.00 24.85 1.46
C VAL A 428 -21.99 24.16 2.81
N THR A 429 -22.67 23.03 2.94
CA THR A 429 -22.58 22.18 4.13
C THR A 429 -21.44 21.20 3.94
N VAL A 430 -20.43 21.23 4.80
CA VAL A 430 -19.34 20.26 4.82
C VAL A 430 -19.58 19.29 5.97
N ALA A 431 -19.56 17.99 5.68
CA ALA A 431 -19.72 16.92 6.66
C ALA A 431 -18.50 15.99 6.62
N VAL A 432 -17.72 15.96 7.71
CA VAL A 432 -16.57 15.07 7.86
C VAL A 432 -16.99 13.76 8.54
N ASN A 433 -16.50 12.64 8.02
CA ASN A 433 -16.90 11.30 8.42
C ASN A 433 -15.66 10.41 8.64
N HIS A 434 -15.79 9.45 9.55
CA HIS A 434 -14.80 8.39 9.72
C HIS A 434 -15.54 7.09 10.08
N LEU A 435 -15.79 6.24 9.08
CA LEU A 435 -16.54 5.00 9.26
C LEU A 435 -15.69 3.89 9.88
N LYS A 436 -16.35 2.85 10.40
CA LYS A 436 -15.70 1.70 11.04
C LYS A 436 -14.64 1.07 10.12
N SER A 437 -13.43 0.84 10.66
CA SER A 437 -12.34 0.21 9.92
C SER A 437 -12.64 -1.21 9.45
N LYS A 438 -11.94 -1.65 8.40
CA LYS A 438 -12.09 -3.00 7.79
C LYS A 438 -11.49 -4.13 8.62
N ASN A 439 -10.93 -3.85 9.81
CA ASN A 439 -10.30 -4.87 10.64
C ASN A 439 -11.33 -5.86 11.22
N CYS A 440 -11.00 -7.15 11.23
CA CYS A 440 -11.92 -8.20 11.64
C CYS A 440 -12.06 -8.51 13.14
N PRO A 441 -11.25 -7.98 14.09
CA PRO A 441 -11.47 -8.27 15.51
C PRO A 441 -12.92 -7.99 15.92
N SER A 442 -13.53 -8.97 16.59
CA SER A 442 -14.91 -8.93 17.11
C SER A 442 -16.02 -8.80 16.06
N ALA A 443 -15.72 -8.97 14.77
CA ALA A 443 -16.75 -9.05 13.73
C ALA A 443 -17.60 -10.31 13.90
N THR A 444 -18.91 -10.19 13.73
CA THR A 444 -19.87 -11.30 13.83
C THR A 444 -21.01 -11.12 12.83
N GLY A 445 -21.71 -12.22 12.48
CA GLY A 445 -22.83 -12.18 11.53
C GLY A 445 -22.43 -11.57 10.18
N ASP A 446 -23.26 -10.65 9.67
CA ASP A 446 -23.04 -9.96 8.39
C ASP A 446 -21.80 -9.05 8.38
N ASP A 447 -21.18 -8.80 9.54
CA ASP A 447 -19.96 -8.01 9.64
C ASP A 447 -18.68 -8.87 9.48
N LEU A 448 -18.80 -10.20 9.41
CA LEU A 448 -17.68 -11.07 9.01
C LEU A 448 -17.23 -10.77 7.57
N ASP A 449 -15.97 -11.08 7.25
CA ASP A 449 -15.50 -11.03 5.87
C ASP A 449 -16.21 -12.07 5.02
N GLN A 450 -16.91 -11.61 3.98
CA GLN A 450 -17.68 -12.46 3.07
C GLN A 450 -16.81 -13.02 1.92
N GLY A 451 -15.52 -12.65 1.85
CA GLY A 451 -14.62 -13.09 0.79
C GLY A 451 -14.90 -12.44 -0.57
N ASP A 452 -15.65 -11.33 -0.57
CA ASP A 452 -16.06 -10.57 -1.76
C ASP A 452 -15.18 -9.32 -1.99
N GLY A 453 -14.10 -9.17 -1.22
CA GLY A 453 -13.16 -8.06 -1.28
C GLY A 453 -13.58 -6.83 -0.47
N GLN A 454 -14.77 -6.81 0.13
CA GLN A 454 -15.25 -5.67 0.92
C GLN A 454 -14.71 -5.67 2.35
N GLY A 455 -14.19 -6.80 2.83
CA GLY A 455 -13.62 -6.97 4.17
C GLY A 455 -14.66 -6.86 5.30
N CYS A 456 -14.21 -7.04 6.54
CA CYS A 456 -15.09 -7.00 7.70
C CYS A 456 -15.80 -5.65 7.88
N TRP A 457 -16.91 -5.68 8.63
CA TRP A 457 -17.75 -4.53 8.97
C TRP A 457 -18.40 -3.83 7.78
N ASN A 458 -18.49 -4.46 6.61
CA ASN A 458 -19.12 -3.87 5.43
C ASN A 458 -20.61 -3.55 5.68
N ALA A 459 -21.35 -4.45 6.33
CA ALA A 459 -22.75 -4.23 6.67
C ALA A 459 -22.92 -3.04 7.64
N THR A 460 -22.07 -2.94 8.67
CA THR A 460 -22.03 -1.79 9.58
C THR A 460 -21.73 -0.48 8.88
N ARG A 461 -20.70 -0.44 8.01
CA ARG A 461 -20.38 0.74 7.20
C ARG A 461 -21.52 1.14 6.27
N THR A 462 -22.22 0.16 5.70
CA THR A 462 -23.37 0.40 4.80
C THR A 462 -24.56 1.01 5.54
N ARG A 463 -24.89 0.49 6.73
CA ARG A 463 -25.91 1.08 7.60
C ARG A 463 -25.54 2.51 8.01
N ALA A 464 -24.28 2.76 8.33
CA ALA A 464 -23.78 4.09 8.66
C ALA A 464 -23.93 5.06 7.48
N ALA A 465 -23.54 4.65 6.27
CA ALA A 465 -23.69 5.43 5.05
C ALA A 465 -25.16 5.85 4.80
N SER A 466 -26.13 4.94 4.95
CA SER A 466 -27.56 5.29 4.84
C SER A 466 -27.97 6.31 5.90
N LYS A 467 -27.64 6.07 7.18
CA LYS A 467 -28.00 6.97 8.29
C LYS A 467 -27.43 8.38 8.08
N VAL A 468 -26.18 8.47 7.62
CA VAL A 468 -25.52 9.75 7.30
C VAL A 468 -26.23 10.47 6.16
N ALA A 469 -26.56 9.78 5.07
CA ALA A 469 -27.30 10.39 3.96
C ALA A 469 -28.68 10.90 4.40
N ASP A 470 -29.44 10.09 5.15
CA ASP A 470 -30.78 10.41 5.64
C ASP A 470 -30.77 11.55 6.68
N TRP A 471 -29.68 11.67 7.45
CA TRP A 471 -29.44 12.80 8.35
C TRP A 471 -29.13 14.09 7.59
N LEU A 472 -28.21 14.05 6.62
CA LEU A 472 -27.82 15.23 5.84
C LEU A 472 -28.98 15.76 4.98
N ALA A 473 -29.86 14.89 4.50
CA ALA A 473 -31.07 15.27 3.76
C ALA A 473 -32.05 16.14 4.59
N ARG A 474 -31.94 16.12 5.93
CA ARG A 474 -32.80 16.89 6.85
C ARG A 474 -32.24 18.26 7.21
N THR A 475 -31.19 18.73 6.54
CA THR A 475 -30.55 20.04 6.80
C THR A 475 -30.17 20.21 8.28
N PRO A 476 -29.29 19.35 8.82
CA PRO A 476 -29.08 19.25 10.26
C PRO A 476 -28.41 20.49 10.88
N THR A 477 -27.79 21.34 10.08
CA THR A 477 -27.20 22.62 10.52
C THR A 477 -28.23 23.75 10.62
N GLY A 478 -29.50 23.48 10.28
CA GLY A 478 -30.61 24.43 10.42
C GLY A 478 -30.66 25.54 9.36
N VAL A 479 -29.76 25.54 8.37
CA VAL A 479 -29.71 26.56 7.32
C VAL A 479 -29.57 25.95 5.92
N PRO A 480 -30.27 26.49 4.90
CA PRO A 480 -30.13 26.01 3.53
C PRO A 480 -28.73 26.33 2.97
N SER A 481 -28.29 25.51 2.02
CA SER A 481 -27.00 25.66 1.33
C SER A 481 -27.12 25.26 -0.15
N GLU A 482 -26.06 25.49 -0.93
CA GLU A 482 -25.94 25.04 -2.33
C GLU A 482 -25.74 23.52 -2.45
N GLY A 483 -25.77 22.81 -1.32
CA GLY A 483 -25.62 21.37 -1.24
C GLY A 483 -24.64 20.93 -0.18
N VAL A 484 -24.52 19.61 -0.06
CA VAL A 484 -23.67 18.94 0.92
C VAL A 484 -22.42 18.41 0.24
N LEU A 485 -21.27 18.63 0.87
CA LEU A 485 -19.99 17.98 0.62
C LEU A 485 -19.70 17.02 1.79
N LEU A 486 -19.82 15.73 1.52
CA LEU A 486 -19.44 14.66 2.43
C LEU A 486 -17.99 14.29 2.15
N ILE A 487 -17.12 14.48 3.14
CA ILE A 487 -15.71 14.13 3.07
C ILE A 487 -15.32 13.17 4.18
N GLY A 488 -14.19 12.49 3.99
CA GLY A 488 -13.52 11.75 5.05
C GLY A 488 -13.18 10.32 4.67
N ASP A 489 -12.65 9.59 5.63
CA ASP A 489 -12.26 8.19 5.50
C ASP A 489 -13.50 7.31 5.70
N LEU A 490 -14.02 6.78 4.60
CA LEU A 490 -15.20 5.90 4.65
C LEU A 490 -14.82 4.44 4.88
N ASN A 491 -13.51 4.14 5.01
CA ASN A 491 -12.98 2.79 5.12
C ASN A 491 -13.55 1.84 4.05
N SER A 492 -13.89 2.38 2.88
CA SER A 492 -14.57 1.66 1.80
C SER A 492 -14.07 2.10 0.44
N TYR A 493 -13.76 1.15 -0.43
CA TYR A 493 -13.31 1.43 -1.80
C TYR A 493 -14.48 1.78 -2.74
N THR A 494 -14.17 2.32 -3.93
CA THR A 494 -15.09 2.84 -4.95
C THR A 494 -16.37 2.03 -5.16
N TYR A 495 -16.26 0.71 -5.33
CA TYR A 495 -17.38 -0.16 -5.68
C TYR A 495 -18.01 -0.88 -4.49
N GLU A 496 -17.59 -0.55 -3.27
CA GLU A 496 -18.14 -1.16 -2.06
C GLU A 496 -19.50 -0.56 -1.68
N ASP A 497 -20.30 -1.37 -1.00
CA ASP A 497 -21.69 -1.07 -0.64
C ASP A 497 -21.89 0.28 0.07
N PRO A 498 -21.01 0.75 0.98
CA PRO A 498 -21.18 2.05 1.64
C PRO A 498 -21.13 3.21 0.65
N VAL A 499 -20.20 3.18 -0.32
CA VAL A 499 -20.06 4.21 -1.36
C VAL A 499 -21.24 4.13 -2.31
N ARG A 500 -21.62 2.92 -2.75
CA ARG A 500 -22.79 2.69 -3.60
C ARG A 500 -24.09 3.16 -2.96
N THR A 501 -24.21 3.01 -1.64
CA THR A 501 -25.35 3.48 -0.86
C THR A 501 -25.46 5.00 -0.91
N LEU A 502 -24.35 5.73 -0.69
CA LEU A 502 -24.34 7.19 -0.81
C LEU A 502 -24.69 7.65 -2.21
N GLU A 503 -24.16 7.00 -3.26
CA GLU A 503 -24.50 7.33 -4.64
C GLU A 503 -25.98 7.09 -4.96
N SER A 504 -26.56 6.01 -4.44
CA SER A 504 -28.01 5.75 -4.55
C SER A 504 -28.88 6.82 -3.87
N ARG A 505 -28.29 7.59 -2.95
CA ARG A 505 -28.92 8.74 -2.26
C ARG A 505 -28.64 10.07 -2.96
N GLY A 506 -28.13 10.05 -4.19
CA GLY A 506 -27.97 11.25 -5.04
C GLY A 506 -26.66 12.00 -4.85
N TYR A 507 -25.69 11.41 -4.15
CA TYR A 507 -24.33 11.92 -4.08
C TYR A 507 -23.52 11.50 -5.32
N VAL A 508 -22.69 12.42 -5.81
CA VAL A 508 -21.73 12.20 -6.88
C VAL A 508 -20.35 11.97 -6.27
N ASN A 509 -19.70 10.85 -6.59
CA ASN A 509 -18.32 10.61 -6.21
C ASN A 509 -17.37 11.55 -7.00
N LEU A 510 -16.85 12.58 -6.33
CA LEU A 510 -16.04 13.60 -6.97
C LEU A 510 -14.64 13.10 -7.31
N VAL A 511 -14.06 12.23 -6.48
CA VAL A 511 -12.75 11.60 -6.74
C VAL A 511 -12.82 10.79 -8.04
N SER A 512 -13.81 9.89 -8.15
CA SER A 512 -14.03 9.09 -9.36
C SER A 512 -14.32 9.97 -10.59
N SER A 513 -15.20 10.98 -10.46
CA SER A 513 -15.61 11.81 -11.61
C SER A 513 -14.56 12.82 -12.10
N LYS A 514 -13.60 13.21 -11.26
CA LYS A 514 -12.60 14.25 -11.59
C LYS A 514 -11.18 13.71 -11.77
N ILE A 515 -10.79 12.68 -11.02
CA ILE A 515 -9.47 12.05 -11.11
C ILE A 515 -9.54 10.78 -11.98
N GLY A 516 -10.60 9.99 -11.85
CA GLY A 516 -10.83 8.78 -12.66
C GLY A 516 -10.35 7.49 -12.02
N ALA A 517 -10.30 6.43 -12.82
CA ALA A 517 -10.01 5.06 -12.36
C ALA A 517 -8.63 4.86 -11.71
N GLY A 518 -7.71 5.80 -11.94
CA GLY A 518 -6.38 5.78 -11.33
C GLY A 518 -6.31 6.35 -9.91
N ALA A 519 -7.36 6.98 -9.38
CA ALA A 519 -7.35 7.66 -8.08
C ALA A 519 -6.98 6.72 -6.92
N TYR A 520 -6.25 7.21 -5.93
CA TYR A 520 -5.94 6.48 -4.71
C TYR A 520 -5.56 7.45 -3.59
N SER A 521 -5.81 7.04 -2.35
CA SER A 521 -5.36 7.78 -1.16
C SER A 521 -4.64 6.89 -0.16
N TYR A 522 -4.60 5.58 -0.43
CA TYR A 522 -4.12 4.56 0.48
C TYR A 522 -3.52 3.39 -0.31
N VAL A 523 -2.42 2.83 0.20
CA VAL A 523 -1.80 1.61 -0.33
C VAL A 523 -1.74 0.59 0.81
N TYR A 524 -2.28 -0.60 0.57
CA TYR A 524 -2.32 -1.67 1.55
C TYR A 524 -1.99 -3.00 0.90
N ASN A 525 -1.05 -3.75 1.48
CA ASN A 525 -0.54 -5.00 0.92
C ASN A 525 -0.08 -4.87 -0.55
N GLY A 526 0.46 -3.70 -0.89
CA GLY A 526 0.90 -3.35 -2.24
C GLY A 526 -0.19 -3.03 -3.25
N GLU A 527 -1.45 -2.92 -2.83
CA GLU A 527 -2.58 -2.59 -3.69
C GLU A 527 -3.06 -1.17 -3.41
N ALA A 528 -3.22 -0.37 -4.47
CA ALA A 528 -3.64 1.02 -4.38
C ALA A 528 -5.16 1.18 -4.57
N GLY A 529 -5.76 2.02 -3.73
CA GLY A 529 -7.15 2.45 -3.82
C GLY A 529 -7.38 3.70 -2.98
N TYR A 530 -8.58 4.27 -3.01
CA TYR A 530 -8.92 5.39 -2.12
C TYR A 530 -9.97 4.98 -1.10
N LEU A 531 -9.70 5.33 0.15
CA LEU A 531 -10.63 5.24 1.28
C LEU A 531 -11.13 6.63 1.70
N ASP A 532 -10.38 7.68 1.34
CA ASP A 532 -10.70 9.07 1.57
C ASP A 532 -11.56 9.58 0.41
N HIS A 533 -12.82 9.91 0.70
CA HIS A 533 -13.76 10.32 -0.32
C HIS A 533 -14.07 11.81 -0.25
N ALA A 534 -14.47 12.34 -1.41
CA ALA A 534 -15.26 13.55 -1.53
C ALA A 534 -16.52 13.22 -2.34
N LEU A 535 -17.68 13.24 -1.69
CA LEU A 535 -18.98 13.00 -2.30
C LEU A 535 -19.83 14.26 -2.17
N ALA A 536 -20.41 14.75 -3.26
CA ALA A 536 -21.24 15.93 -3.23
C ALA A 536 -22.65 15.66 -3.73
N SER A 537 -23.65 16.29 -3.10
CA SER A 537 -24.98 16.39 -3.70
C SER A 537 -24.89 16.93 -5.13
N SER A 538 -25.77 16.49 -6.03
CA SER A 538 -25.71 16.81 -7.46
C SER A 538 -25.60 18.32 -7.76
N ALA A 539 -26.33 19.17 -6.99
CA ALA A 539 -26.27 20.62 -7.13
C ALA A 539 -24.85 21.17 -6.86
N LEU A 540 -24.24 20.76 -5.74
CA LEU A 540 -22.88 21.17 -5.39
C LEU A 540 -21.84 20.58 -6.36
N ALA A 541 -22.01 19.34 -6.81
CA ALA A 541 -21.08 18.69 -7.73
C ALA A 541 -20.89 19.49 -9.04
N SER A 542 -21.94 20.16 -9.53
CA SER A 542 -21.86 21.05 -10.70
C SER A 542 -20.96 22.28 -10.49
N ARG A 543 -20.69 22.64 -9.24
CA ARG A 543 -19.85 23.78 -8.84
C ARG A 543 -18.40 23.40 -8.57
N VAL A 544 -18.09 22.11 -8.45
CA VAL A 544 -16.74 21.60 -8.23
C VAL A 544 -15.92 21.72 -9.51
N LYS A 545 -14.79 22.43 -9.43
CA LYS A 545 -13.90 22.75 -10.54
C LYS A 545 -12.74 21.76 -10.64
N ALA A 546 -12.17 21.37 -9.52
CA ALA A 546 -11.13 20.35 -9.46
C ALA A 546 -11.23 19.54 -8.16
N VAL A 547 -10.73 18.30 -8.23
CA VAL A 547 -10.41 17.47 -7.07
C VAL A 547 -9.01 16.92 -7.28
N HIS A 548 -8.22 16.89 -6.21
CA HIS A 548 -6.85 16.40 -6.23
C HIS A 548 -6.60 15.47 -5.05
N ASP A 549 -5.96 14.34 -5.33
CA ASP A 549 -5.24 13.57 -4.32
C ASP A 549 -3.81 14.09 -4.30
N TRP A 550 -3.32 14.53 -3.13
CA TRP A 550 -1.93 14.94 -3.01
C TRP A 550 -1.10 13.80 -2.43
N HIS A 551 -0.42 13.05 -3.30
CA HIS A 551 0.35 11.87 -2.92
C HIS A 551 1.61 12.21 -2.12
N ILE A 552 1.46 12.41 -0.82
CA ILE A 552 2.56 12.69 0.12
C ILE A 552 2.79 11.56 1.12
N ASN A 553 1.87 10.60 1.23
CA ASN A 553 1.81 9.64 2.32
C ASN A 553 1.74 8.18 1.84
N ALA A 554 0.75 7.84 1.03
CA ALA A 554 0.43 6.44 0.70
C ALA A 554 1.60 5.73 -0.01
N ASP A 555 2.38 6.47 -0.79
CA ASP A 555 3.52 5.94 -1.52
C ASP A 555 4.85 5.98 -0.76
N GLU A 556 4.92 6.63 0.41
CA GLU A 556 6.16 6.78 1.16
C GLU A 556 6.41 5.60 2.11
N PRO A 557 7.67 5.16 2.28
CA PRO A 557 8.02 4.14 3.26
C PRO A 557 7.63 4.55 4.68
N ILE A 558 7.04 3.62 5.44
CA ILE A 558 6.74 3.82 6.87
C ILE A 558 8.00 4.15 7.69
N ALA A 559 9.17 3.75 7.20
CA ALA A 559 10.47 4.09 7.76
C ALA A 559 10.72 5.60 7.86
N LEU A 560 10.10 6.41 7.01
CA LEU A 560 10.24 7.87 6.99
C LEU A 560 9.20 8.61 7.86
N GLN A 561 8.33 7.85 8.54
CA GLN A 561 7.38 8.39 9.51
C GLN A 561 8.10 8.96 10.75
N TYR A 562 7.37 9.75 11.52
CA TYR A 562 7.84 10.42 12.73
C TYR A 562 8.44 9.51 13.83
N THR A 563 8.07 8.22 13.87
CA THR A 563 8.41 7.30 14.98
C THR A 563 9.91 7.07 15.14
N LEU A 564 10.37 6.81 16.36
CA LEU A 564 11.75 6.48 16.69
C LEU A 564 12.01 4.97 16.74
N ALA A 565 10.95 4.18 16.93
CA ALA A 565 11.03 2.72 16.95
C ALA A 565 11.58 2.15 15.63
N TYR A 566 12.23 0.99 15.74
CA TYR A 566 12.78 0.21 14.62
C TYR A 566 13.86 0.95 13.81
N LYS A 567 14.56 1.89 14.44
CA LYS A 567 15.61 2.70 13.81
C LYS A 567 16.84 2.79 14.70
N THR A 568 18.02 2.76 14.10
CA THR A 568 19.26 3.17 14.77
C THR A 568 19.26 4.67 15.04
N ALA A 569 20.14 5.16 15.92
CA ALA A 569 20.27 6.59 16.19
C ALA A 569 20.62 7.42 14.94
N GLU A 570 21.36 6.85 13.98
CA GLU A 570 21.65 7.49 12.70
C GLU A 570 20.40 7.57 11.82
N GLN A 571 19.64 6.47 11.71
CA GLN A 571 18.39 6.43 10.95
C GLN A 571 17.33 7.38 11.54
N GLN A 572 17.24 7.53 12.88
CA GLN A 572 16.34 8.50 13.50
C GLN A 572 16.60 9.95 13.04
N ARG A 573 17.86 10.28 12.70
CA ARG A 573 18.26 11.57 12.12
C ARG A 573 17.99 11.63 10.63
N THR A 574 18.45 10.64 9.87
CA THR A 574 18.46 10.69 8.40
C THR A 574 17.12 10.35 7.77
N TYR A 575 16.26 9.57 8.43
CA TYR A 575 14.96 9.16 7.89
C TYR A 575 13.87 10.20 8.14
N TYR A 576 14.19 11.30 8.82
CA TYR A 576 13.22 12.33 9.18
C TYR A 576 13.54 13.68 8.55
N ALA A 577 12.51 14.31 8.02
CA ALA A 577 12.47 15.72 7.67
C ALA A 577 11.16 16.32 8.20
N PRO A 578 11.14 17.57 8.70
CA PRO A 578 9.92 18.24 9.18
C PRO A 578 9.07 18.78 8.01
N ASP A 579 8.86 17.96 6.98
CA ASP A 579 8.08 18.25 5.78
C ASP A 579 6.78 17.42 5.72
N ALA A 580 5.96 17.67 4.71
CA ALA A 580 4.65 17.04 4.56
C ALA A 580 4.69 15.53 4.24
N TYR A 581 5.80 15.01 3.70
CA TYR A 581 5.89 13.63 3.21
C TYR A 581 5.87 12.62 4.35
N ARG A 582 5.08 11.56 4.25
CA ARG A 582 4.88 10.56 5.32
C ARG A 582 4.48 11.21 6.66
N SER A 583 3.65 12.25 6.58
CA SER A 583 2.95 12.84 7.74
C SER A 583 1.81 11.94 8.24
N SER A 584 1.28 11.11 7.35
CA SER A 584 0.23 10.10 7.59
C SER A 584 0.50 8.87 6.70
N ASP A 585 -0.38 7.87 6.77
CA ASP A 585 -0.51 6.78 5.82
C ASP A 585 -1.60 7.03 4.76
N HIS A 586 -2.42 8.07 4.93
CA HIS A 586 -3.44 8.51 3.96
C HIS A 586 -3.02 9.78 3.22
N ASP A 587 -3.30 9.88 1.92
CA ASP A 587 -3.11 11.12 1.16
C ASP A 587 -4.31 12.08 1.37
N PRO A 588 -4.08 13.40 1.51
CA PRO A 588 -5.16 14.35 1.60
C PRO A 588 -5.87 14.57 0.26
N VAL A 589 -7.19 14.77 0.32
CA VAL A 589 -8.05 15.09 -0.82
C VAL A 589 -8.40 16.59 -0.77
N LEU A 590 -8.16 17.32 -1.87
CA LEU A 590 -8.45 18.75 -2.00
C LEU A 590 -9.59 18.97 -3.01
N ILE A 591 -10.57 19.79 -2.65
CA ILE A 591 -11.78 20.04 -3.44
C ILE A 591 -11.93 21.55 -3.68
N ASP A 592 -11.87 21.94 -4.95
CA ASP A 592 -11.95 23.32 -5.40
C ASP A 592 -13.35 23.64 -5.93
N ILE A 593 -14.02 24.60 -5.28
CA ILE A 593 -15.44 24.90 -5.48
C ILE A 593 -15.62 26.37 -5.90
N ALA A 594 -16.45 26.58 -6.93
CA ALA A 594 -16.91 27.92 -7.31
C ALA A 594 -18.30 28.19 -6.72
N LEU A 595 -18.32 28.85 -5.56
CA LEU A 595 -19.55 29.27 -4.87
C LEU A 595 -20.01 30.69 -5.24
N ALA A 596 -19.18 31.54 -5.86
CA ALA A 596 -19.61 32.88 -6.28
C ALA A 596 -20.37 32.87 -7.62
N ASP A 597 -21.38 33.74 -7.77
CA ASP A 597 -22.01 34.05 -9.07
C ASP A 597 -21.12 34.88 -9.99
N GLU A 598 -20.23 35.67 -9.41
CA GLU A 598 -19.50 36.75 -10.10
C GLU A 598 -18.44 36.25 -11.10
N TYR A 599 -17.99 35.01 -11.01
CA TYR A 599 -17.03 34.46 -11.99
C TYR A 599 -17.64 34.22 -13.37
N ALA A 600 -18.94 33.96 -13.45
CA ALA A 600 -19.65 33.91 -14.73
C ALA A 600 -19.73 35.31 -15.37
N ALA A 601 -19.94 36.35 -14.54
CA ALA A 601 -20.02 37.73 -15.00
C ALA A 601 -18.64 38.33 -15.38
N ALA A 602 -17.59 38.03 -14.62
CA ALA A 602 -16.23 38.51 -14.91
C ALA A 602 -15.59 37.82 -16.12
N ALA A 603 -15.82 36.51 -16.31
CA ALA A 603 -15.38 35.80 -17.51
C ALA A 603 -16.18 36.22 -18.75
N SER A 604 -17.49 36.47 -18.60
CA SER A 604 -18.33 37.06 -19.65
C SER A 604 -17.87 38.46 -20.05
N ARG A 605 -17.53 39.32 -19.08
CA ARG A 605 -16.98 40.67 -19.34
C ARG A 605 -15.61 40.62 -20.04
N LYS A 606 -14.69 39.75 -19.60
CA LYS A 606 -13.40 39.55 -20.30
C LYS A 606 -13.57 39.00 -21.71
N GLY A 607 -14.50 38.06 -21.92
CA GLY A 607 -14.84 37.54 -23.24
C GLY A 607 -15.43 38.62 -24.16
N ALA A 608 -16.32 39.46 -23.64
CA ALA A 608 -16.92 40.57 -24.36
C ALA A 608 -15.90 41.69 -24.68
N GLU A 609 -14.99 42.00 -23.75
CA GLU A 609 -13.90 42.96 -23.97
C GLU A 609 -12.89 42.46 -25.01
N MET A 610 -12.55 41.17 -25.00
CA MET A 610 -11.69 40.57 -26.02
C MET A 610 -12.34 40.53 -27.41
N ALA A 611 -13.64 40.22 -27.48
CA ALA A 611 -14.40 40.26 -28.73
C ALA A 611 -14.52 41.70 -29.27
N ALA A 612 -14.72 42.69 -28.39
CA ALA A 612 -14.73 44.10 -28.75
C ALA A 612 -13.35 44.63 -29.17
N ALA A 613 -12.25 44.07 -28.64
CA ALA A 613 -10.90 44.40 -29.06
C ALA A 613 -10.55 43.79 -30.43
N HIS A 614 -11.06 42.59 -30.74
CA HIS A 614 -10.91 41.96 -32.05
C HIS A 614 -11.73 42.66 -33.13
N SER A 615 -12.97 43.09 -32.83
CA SER A 615 -13.77 43.84 -33.79
C SER A 615 -13.18 45.22 -34.12
N ARG A 616 -12.54 45.91 -33.15
CA ARG A 616 -11.84 47.19 -33.41
C ARG A 616 -10.54 47.04 -34.21
N ARG A 617 -9.93 45.85 -34.25
CA ARG A 617 -8.77 45.55 -35.10
C ARG A 617 -9.14 45.15 -36.53
N ALA A 618 -10.37 44.68 -36.77
CA ALA A 618 -10.85 44.32 -38.10
C ALA A 618 -11.30 45.53 -38.95
N TRP A 619 -11.32 46.73 -38.38
CA TRP A 619 -11.72 47.98 -39.04
C TRP A 619 -10.60 49.04 -39.06
N ARG A 620 -9.34 48.59 -39.07
CA ARG A 620 -8.15 49.44 -39.27
C ARG A 620 -7.30 48.91 -40.41
#